data_AF-Q862N5-F1
#
_entry.id   AF-Q862N5-F1
#
_cell.length_a   1.000
_cell.length_b   1.000
_cell.length_c   1.000
_cell.angle_alpha   90.00
_cell.angle_beta   90.00
_cell.angle_gamma   90.00
#
_symmetry.space_group_name_H-M   'P 1'
#
loop_
_entity.id
_entity.type
_entity.pdbx_description
1 polymer ?
#
loop_
_entity_poly.entity_id
_entity_poly.type
_entity_poly.pdbx_seq_one_letter_code
_entity_poly.pdbx_strand_id
1 'polypeptide(L)' 'MKWLVLLGLVALSECIVILPLKKMKTLRETLREKNLLNNFLEEQAYRLSKNDSKITIHPLRNYLDTAYVG' A
#
# COMPACT_ATOMS: atom_id res chain seq x y z
N MET A 1 -18.45 -41.20 -15.62
CA MET A 1 -18.74 -40.30 -14.48
C MET A 1 -17.48 -39.83 -13.73
N LYS A 2 -16.54 -40.70 -13.33
CA LYS A 2 -15.28 -40.30 -12.64
C LYS A 2 -14.39 -39.31 -13.40
N TRP A 3 -14.37 -39.36 -14.72
CA TRP A 3 -13.57 -38.47 -15.57
C TRP A 3 -14.03 -37.00 -15.55
N LEU A 4 -15.33 -36.73 -15.38
CA LEU A 4 -15.86 -35.37 -15.26
C LEU A 4 -15.41 -34.69 -13.95
N VAL A 5 -15.28 -35.49 -12.88
CA VAL A 5 -14.76 -35.01 -11.59
C VAL A 5 -13.28 -34.60 -11.73
N LEU A 6 -12.49 -35.40 -12.46
CA LEU A 6 -11.08 -35.09 -12.70
C LEU A 6 -10.90 -33.80 -13.52
N LEU A 7 -11.72 -33.62 -14.57
CA LEU A 7 -11.72 -32.41 -15.40
C LEU A 7 -12.11 -31.15 -14.62
N GLY A 8 -13.11 -31.25 -13.73
CA GLY A 8 -13.46 -30.16 -12.82
C GLY A 8 -12.33 -29.80 -11.85
N LEU A 9 -11.58 -30.79 -11.36
CA LEU A 9 -10.44 -30.58 -10.47
C LEU A 9 -9.28 -29.87 -11.19
N VAL A 10 -9.01 -30.22 -12.45
CA VAL A 10 -7.98 -29.57 -13.28
C VAL A 10 -8.35 -28.11 -13.58
N ALA A 11 -9.61 -27.83 -13.91
CA ALA A 11 -10.07 -26.45 -14.16
C ALA A 11 -9.99 -25.56 -12.90
N LEU A 12 -10.25 -26.13 -11.72
CA LEU A 12 -10.09 -25.43 -10.44
C LEU A 12 -8.62 -25.20 -10.08
N SER A 13 -7.73 -26.11 -10.45
CA SER A 13 -6.28 -26.00 -10.27
C SER A 13 -5.66 -24.84 -11.06
N GLU A 14 -6.20 -24.53 -12.24
CA GLU A 14 -5.70 -23.45 -13.11
C GLU A 14 -6.37 -22.09 -12.87
N CYS A 15 -7.14 -21.93 -11.80
CA CYS A 15 -7.80 -20.66 -11.49
C CYS A 15 -6.77 -19.60 -11.02
N ILE A 16 -6.05 -19.02 -11.98
CA ILE A 16 -5.12 -17.90 -11.76
C ILE A 16 -5.93 -16.62 -11.64
N VAL A 17 -6.01 -16.06 -10.44
CA VAL A 17 -6.58 -14.74 -10.20
C VAL A 17 -5.51 -13.69 -10.46
N ILE A 18 -5.65 -12.94 -11.55
CA ILE A 18 -4.80 -11.78 -11.83
C ILE A 18 -5.40 -10.58 -11.10
N LEU A 19 -4.68 -10.02 -10.12
CA LEU A 19 -5.08 -8.77 -9.46
C LEU A 19 -4.64 -7.57 -10.32
N PRO A 20 -5.58 -6.77 -10.85
CA PRO A 20 -5.24 -5.60 -11.64
C PRO A 20 -4.75 -4.47 -10.72
N LEU A 21 -3.45 -4.14 -10.79
CA LEU A 21 -2.90 -2.98 -10.09
C LEU A 21 -3.02 -1.71 -10.96
N LYS A 22 -3.58 -0.66 -10.37
CA LYS A 22 -3.67 0.67 -10.99
C LYS A 22 -2.58 1.59 -10.45
N LYS A 23 -1.90 2.30 -11.35
CA LYS A 23 -0.96 3.37 -10.98
C LYS A 23 -1.72 4.62 -10.50
N MET A 24 -1.34 5.16 -9.35
CA MET A 24 -1.89 6.37 -8.75
C MET A 24 -0.75 7.32 -8.34
N LYS A 25 -1.07 8.61 -8.14
CA LYS A 25 -0.13 9.56 -7.53
C LYS A 25 0.26 9.07 -6.14
N THR A 26 1.53 9.24 -5.80
CA THR A 26 2.04 8.89 -4.47
C THR A 26 1.48 9.83 -3.41
N LEU A 27 1.47 9.37 -2.16
CA LEU A 27 1.10 10.23 -1.02
C LEU A 27 2.06 11.42 -0.90
N ARG A 28 3.36 11.22 -1.20
CA ARG A 28 4.36 12.29 -1.28
C ARG A 28 4.01 13.35 -2.32
N GLU A 29 3.68 12.93 -3.53
CA GLU A 29 3.28 13.85 -4.60
C GLU A 29 2.04 14.66 -4.21
N THR A 30 1.07 14.00 -3.59
CA THR A 30 -0.15 14.66 -3.10
C THR A 30 0.14 15.68 -2.00
N LEU A 31 1.03 15.34 -1.05
CA LEU A 31 1.45 16.27 0.00
C LEU A 31 2.26 17.45 -0.55
N ARG A 32 3.07 17.22 -1.59
CA ARG A 32 3.82 18.27 -2.29
C ARG A 32 2.88 19.21 -3.04
N GLU A 33 1.90 18.69 -3.76
CA GLU A 33 0.88 19.48 -4.46
C GLU A 33 0.09 20.38 -3.50
N LYS A 34 -0.11 19.92 -2.25
CA LYS A 34 -0.79 20.69 -1.19
C LYS A 34 0.14 21.60 -0.39
N ASN A 35 1.44 21.65 -0.69
CA ASN A 35 2.47 22.36 0.09
C ASN A 35 2.57 21.92 1.57
N LEU A 36 2.10 20.71 1.91
CA LEU A 36 2.10 20.18 3.28
C LEU A 36 3.31 19.28 3.58
N LEU A 37 4.07 18.89 2.55
CA LEU A 37 5.17 17.94 2.68
C LEU A 37 6.26 18.41 3.67
N ASN A 38 6.62 19.68 3.64
CA ASN A 38 7.68 20.22 4.51
C ASN A 38 7.27 20.18 5.99
N ASN A 39 6.06 20.66 6.29
CA ASN A 39 5.53 20.63 7.66
C ASN A 39 5.43 19.19 8.19
N PHE A 40 4.95 18.25 7.36
CA PHE A 40 4.88 16.84 7.71
C PHE A 40 6.27 16.24 8.03
N LEU A 41 7.30 16.59 7.25
CA LEU A 41 8.66 16.10 7.48
C LEU A 41 9.32 16.72 8.72
N GLU A 42 9.07 18.01 8.97
CA GLU A 42 9.61 18.75 10.11
C GLU A 42 9.01 18.25 11.44
N GLU A 43 7.69 18.10 11.50
CA GLU A 43 6.99 17.51 12.65
C GLU A 43 7.54 16.11 12.97
N GLN A 44 7.79 15.32 11.92
CA GLN A 44 8.29 13.96 12.05
C GLN A 44 9.75 13.89 12.50
N ALA A 45 10.61 14.78 11.99
CA ALA A 45 12.01 14.86 12.43
C ALA A 45 12.11 15.33 13.89
N TYR A 46 11.29 16.31 14.27
CA TYR A 46 11.19 16.79 15.65
C TYR A 46 10.78 15.68 16.63
N ARG A 47 9.80 14.84 16.25
CA ARG A 47 9.34 13.72 17.10
C ARG A 47 10.33 12.58 17.19
N LEU A 48 11.04 12.27 16.10
CA LEU A 48 12.10 11.27 16.11
C LEU A 48 13.22 11.66 17.08
N SER A 49 13.58 12.95 17.11
CA SER A 49 14.57 13.50 18.07
C SER A 49 14.11 13.39 19.53
N LYS A 50 12.80 13.47 19.78
CA LYS A 50 12.23 13.53 21.15
C LYS A 50 12.03 12.17 21.81
N ASN A 51 12.29 11.04 21.14
CA ASN A 51 12.07 9.68 21.66
C ASN A 51 10.64 9.43 22.20
N ASP A 52 9.63 10.12 21.65
CA ASP A 52 8.20 9.87 21.91
C ASP A 52 7.76 8.58 21.20
N SER A 53 8.27 7.43 21.65
CA SER A 53 8.12 6.11 21.02
C SER A 53 6.72 5.49 21.13
N LYS A 54 5.78 6.14 21.85
CA LYS A 54 4.50 5.52 22.24
C LYS A 54 3.29 5.89 21.39
N ILE A 55 3.37 6.85 20.46
CA ILE A 55 2.19 7.30 19.70
C ILE A 55 2.50 7.39 18.20
N THR A 56 2.05 6.39 17.44
CA THR A 56 2.09 6.44 15.96
C THR A 56 0.95 7.33 15.47
N ILE A 57 1.20 8.62 15.30
CA ILE A 57 0.22 9.62 14.80
C ILE A 57 -0.13 9.36 13.32
N HIS A 58 0.82 8.82 12.55
CA HIS A 58 0.66 8.56 11.11
C HIS A 58 0.97 7.10 10.77
N PRO A 59 -0.01 6.18 10.88
CA PRO A 59 0.21 4.75 10.65
C PRO A 59 0.64 4.43 9.20
N LEU A 60 0.28 5.29 8.24
CA LEU A 60 0.58 5.11 6.82
C LEU A 60 1.90 5.77 6.36
N ARG A 61 2.74 6.24 7.28
CA ARG A 61 4.02 6.90 6.97
C ARG A 61 4.89 6.09 5.99
N ASN A 62 4.92 4.77 6.15
CA ASN A 62 5.77 3.89 5.34
C ASN A 62 5.30 3.75 3.88
N TYR A 63 4.09 4.22 3.56
CA TYR A 63 3.49 4.13 2.23
C TYR A 63 3.61 5.44 1.43
N LEU A 64 4.49 6.36 1.86
CA LEU A 64 4.59 7.69 1.25
C LEU A 64 4.89 7.64 -0.26
N ASP A 65 5.66 6.64 -0.68
CA ASP A 65 6.15 6.44 -2.04
C ASP A 65 5.40 5.31 -2.79
N THR A 66 4.29 4.81 -2.23
CA THR A 66 3.46 3.78 -2.89
C THR A 66 2.72 4.36 -4.09
N ALA A 67 2.92 3.75 -5.26
CA ALA A 67 2.41 4.22 -6.55
C ALA A 67 1.37 3.30 -7.20
N TYR A 68 1.18 2.07 -6.70
CA TYR A 68 0.25 1.09 -7.27
C TYR A 68 -0.74 0.60 -6.20
N VAL A 69 -2.01 0.51 -6.57
CA VAL A 69 -3.12 0.04 -5.72
C VAL A 69 -4.05 -0.86 -6.53
N GLY A 70 -4.55 -1.95 -5.95
CA GLY A 70 -5.46 -2.88 -6.61
C GLY A 70 -5.54 -4.22 -5.89
#